data_AF-A0A7V2QV50-F1
#
_entry.id   AF-A0A7V2QV50-F1
#
_cell.length_a   1.000
_cell.length_b   1.000
_cell.length_c   1.000
_cell.angle_alpha   90.00
_cell.angle_beta   90.00
_cell.angle_gamma   90.00
#
_symmetry.space_group_name_H-M   'P 1'
#
loop_
_entity.id
_entity.type
_entity.pdbx_description
1 polymer ?
#
loop_
_entity_poly.entity_id
_entity_poly.type
_entity_poly.pdbx_seq_one_letter_code
_entity_poly.pdbx_strand_id
1 'polypeptide(L)'
;MQIRKTYKGVSPELLYDEIRDFVLKQEVIIGEAKLETYSSPSDSSSFISRGTLTFKTQDESDKAKKECIRAHIVGSAKGETKVMFDIDEKLFPQEKISALQDDLDFIFGSYEVK
;
A
#
# COMPACT_ATOMS: atom_id res chain seq x y z
N MET A 1 -0.77 2.50 -14.22
CA MET A 1 -1.91 3.12 -13.54
C MET A 1 -1.54 3.64 -12.14
N GLN A 2 -2.16 4.74 -11.69
CA GLN A 2 -2.05 5.21 -10.30
C GLN A 2 -3.43 5.21 -9.63
N ILE A 3 -3.54 4.64 -8.43
CA ILE A 3 -4.78 4.59 -7.63
C ILE A 3 -4.54 5.33 -6.33
N ARG A 4 -5.49 6.17 -5.91
CA ARG A 4 -5.41 6.91 -4.65
C ARG A 4 -6.66 6.60 -3.83
N LYS A 5 -6.47 6.21 -2.57
CA LYS A 5 -7.55 5.92 -1.63
C LYS A 5 -7.28 6.64 -0.32
N THR A 6 -8.35 7.10 0.33
CA THR A 6 -8.27 7.76 1.64
C THR A 6 -9.21 7.02 2.59
N TYR A 7 -8.68 6.61 3.73
CA TYR A 7 -9.42 5.90 4.76
C TYR A 7 -9.44 6.72 6.05
N LYS A 8 -10.54 6.64 6.81
CA LYS A 8 -10.69 7.32 8.10
C LYS A 8 -10.86 6.31 9.22
N GLY A 9 -10.11 6.50 10.31
CA GLY A 9 -10.16 5.58 11.45
C GLY A 9 -9.46 4.24 11.22
N VAL A 10 -8.64 4.14 10.17
CA VAL A 10 -7.81 2.96 9.89
C VAL A 10 -6.36 3.28 10.27
N SER A 11 -5.77 2.45 11.13
CA SER A 11 -4.36 2.58 11.51
C SER A 11 -3.45 2.36 10.29
N PRO A 12 -2.47 3.25 10.03
CA PRO A 12 -1.54 3.09 8.92
C PRO A 12 -0.76 1.78 8.93
N GLU A 13 -0.45 1.27 10.12
CA GLU A 13 0.28 0.01 10.32
C GLU A 13 -0.56 -1.19 9.88
N LEU A 14 -1.83 -1.24 10.29
CA LEU A 14 -2.76 -2.28 9.88
C LEU A 14 -2.98 -2.26 8.37
N LEU A 15 -3.18 -1.06 7.79
CA LEU A 15 -3.32 -0.93 6.34
C LEU A 15 -2.06 -1.35 5.58
N TYR A 16 -0.88 -1.08 6.15
CA TYR A 16 0.39 -1.51 5.59
C TYR A 16 0.54 -3.03 5.56
N ASP A 17 0.19 -3.72 6.65
CA ASP A 17 0.27 -5.18 6.72
C ASP A 17 -0.75 -5.83 5.77
N GLU A 18 -2.00 -5.36 5.75
CA GLU A 18 -3.03 -5.90 4.85
C GLU A 18 -2.66 -5.71 3.37
N ILE A 19 -2.19 -4.52 2.98
CA ILE A 19 -1.72 -4.27 1.60
C ILE A 19 -0.57 -5.21 1.24
N ARG A 20 0.36 -5.43 2.18
CA ARG A 20 1.49 -6.32 1.96
C ARG A 20 1.02 -7.75 1.71
N ASP A 21 0.10 -8.27 2.51
CA ASP A 21 -0.41 -9.63 2.36
C ASP A 21 -1.24 -9.81 1.08
N PHE A 22 -2.12 -8.86 0.74
CA PHE A 22 -2.89 -8.95 -0.50
C PHE A 22 -2.02 -8.90 -1.74
N VAL A 23 -0.97 -8.08 -1.74
CA VAL A 23 -0.05 -8.03 -2.88
C VAL A 23 0.79 -9.31 -2.94
N LEU A 24 1.29 -9.83 -1.81
CA LEU A 24 2.00 -11.11 -1.77
C LEU A 24 1.17 -12.29 -2.30
N LYS A 25 -0.15 -12.31 -2.03
CA LYS A 25 -1.10 -13.30 -2.55
C LYS A 25 -1.16 -13.35 -4.08
N GLN A 26 -0.78 -12.26 -4.76
CA GLN A 26 -0.74 -12.15 -6.22
C GLN A 26 0.56 -12.68 -6.84
N GLU A 27 1.36 -13.44 -6.08
CA GLU A 27 2.61 -14.09 -6.50
C GLU A 27 3.73 -13.09 -6.88
N VAL A 28 3.78 -11.94 -6.21
CA VAL A 28 4.88 -10.97 -6.39
C VAL A 28 5.82 -10.97 -5.19
N ILE A 29 7.05 -10.53 -5.41
CA ILE A 29 8.10 -10.52 -4.40
C ILE A 29 8.21 -9.11 -3.81
N ILE A 30 8.39 -9.01 -2.49
CA ILE A 30 8.70 -7.73 -1.84
C ILE A 30 10.09 -7.25 -2.28
N GLY A 31 10.15 -6.03 -2.82
CA GLY A 31 11.37 -5.33 -3.16
C GLY A 31 11.91 -4.54 -1.96
N GLU A 32 11.13 -3.56 -1.51
CA GLU A 32 11.42 -2.70 -0.36
C GLU A 32 10.19 -2.65 0.54
N ALA A 33 10.40 -2.75 1.84
CA ALA A 33 9.35 -2.66 2.85
C ALA A 33 9.86 -1.77 3.98
N LYS A 34 9.38 -0.52 4.01
CA LYS A 34 9.81 0.49 4.96
C LYS A 34 8.61 1.10 5.65
N LEU A 35 8.61 1.09 6.98
CA LEU A 35 7.61 1.74 7.81
C LEU A 35 8.33 2.66 8.80
N GLU A 36 8.06 3.96 8.71
CA GLU A 36 8.67 4.99 9.54
C GLU A 36 7.58 5.73 10.31
N THR A 37 7.70 5.76 11.64
CA THR A 37 6.77 6.50 12.50
C THR A 37 7.47 7.71 13.07
N TYR A 38 6.91 8.89 12.82
CA TYR A 38 7.43 10.18 13.28
C TYR A 38 6.47 10.78 14.29
N SER A 39 7.01 11.37 15.35
CA SER A 39 6.23 12.23 16.24
C SER A 39 5.88 13.52 15.50
N SER A 40 4.61 13.91 15.52
CA SER A 40 4.18 15.17 14.93
C SER A 40 4.73 16.34 15.76
N PRO A 41 5.36 17.35 15.12
CA PRO A 41 5.94 18.48 15.84
C PRO A 41 4.89 19.40 16.50
N SER A 42 3.61 19.30 16.13
CA SER A 42 2.54 20.16 16.66
C SER A 42 1.79 19.56 17.85
N ASP A 43 1.86 18.24 18.06
CA ASP A 43 1.14 17.57 19.14
C ASP A 43 1.90 16.29 19.54
N SER A 44 2.47 16.29 20.75
CA SER A 44 3.30 15.18 21.28
C SER A 44 2.55 13.84 21.41
N SER A 45 1.23 13.81 21.19
CA SER A 45 0.39 12.61 21.23
C SER A 45 -0.15 12.20 19.84
N SER A 46 0.37 12.82 18.78
CA SER A 46 0.02 12.54 17.40
C SER A 46 1.23 11.99 16.64
N PHE A 47 1.12 10.76 16.17
CA PHE A 47 2.16 10.10 15.38
C PHE A 47 1.73 10.05 13.91
N ILE A 48 2.66 10.36 13.02
CA ILE A 48 2.48 10.22 11.58
C ILE A 48 3.32 9.02 11.15
N SER A 49 2.67 8.00 10.61
CA SER A 49 3.31 6.82 10.06
C SER A 49 3.38 6.94 8.55
N ARG A 50 4.54 6.60 8.00
CA ARG A 50 4.83 6.55 6.58
C ARG A 50 5.28 5.15 6.21
N GLY A 51 4.44 4.44 5.48
CA GLY A 51 4.74 3.17 4.84
C GLY A 51 5.17 3.38 3.38
N THR A 52 6.25 2.75 2.96
CA THR A 52 6.61 2.56 1.55
C THR A 52 6.84 1.08 1.31
N LEU A 53 6.01 0.50 0.45
CA LEU A 53 6.14 -0.86 -0.04
C LEU A 53 6.42 -0.83 -1.53
N THR A 54 7.42 -1.56 -1.99
CA THR A 54 7.64 -1.83 -3.40
C THR A 54 7.64 -3.33 -3.64
N PHE A 55 7.05 -3.74 -4.74
CA PHE A 55 6.92 -5.12 -5.15
C PHE A 55 7.49 -5.29 -6.55
N LYS A 56 8.08 -6.45 -6.78
CA LYS A 56 8.77 -6.80 -8.02
C LYS A 56 8.22 -8.12 -8.54
N THR A 57 8.17 -8.29 -9.86
CA THR A 57 7.76 -9.55 -10.47
C THR A 57 8.85 -10.62 -10.27
N GLN A 58 8.44 -11.87 -10.14
CA GLN A 58 9.33 -13.03 -10.19
C GLN A 58 9.55 -13.41 -11.65
N ASP A 59 10.29 -12.60 -12.40
CA ASP A 59 10.70 -12.96 -13.76
C ASP A 59 12.04 -13.72 -13.69
N GLU A 60 12.09 -14.91 -14.30
CA GLU A 60 13.25 -15.82 -14.29
C GLU A 60 14.45 -15.29 -15.11
N SER A 61 14.29 -14.21 -15.88
CA SER A 61 15.36 -13.64 -16.71
C SER A 61 16.09 -12.47 -16.03
N ASP A 62 17.26 -12.82 -15.51
CA ASP A 62 18.34 -11.99 -14.98
C ASP A 62 18.54 -10.65 -15.76
N LYS A 63 18.19 -9.52 -15.12
CA LYS A 63 19.00 -8.27 -15.02
C LYS A 63 18.29 -7.05 -14.45
N ALA A 64 16.97 -7.06 -14.29
CA ALA A 64 16.27 -6.05 -13.51
C ALA A 64 14.96 -6.64 -13.00
N LYS A 65 14.90 -6.98 -11.71
CA LYS A 65 13.61 -7.21 -11.03
C LYS A 65 12.84 -5.90 -11.12
N LYS A 66 11.95 -5.79 -12.11
CA LYS A 66 11.22 -4.55 -12.40
C LYS A 66 10.16 -4.37 -11.32
N GLU A 67 10.10 -3.16 -10.78
CA GLU A 67 9.06 -2.76 -9.83
C GLU A 67 7.72 -2.78 -10.56
N CYS A 68 6.77 -3.56 -10.05
CA CYS A 68 5.44 -3.68 -10.63
C CYS A 68 4.40 -2.88 -9.84
N ILE A 69 4.56 -2.80 -8.52
CA ILE A 69 3.65 -2.08 -7.63
C ILE A 69 4.48 -1.31 -6.61
N ARG A 70 4.09 -0.08 -6.35
CA ARG A 70 4.57 0.73 -5.25
C ARG A 70 3.39 1.27 -4.46
N ALA A 71 3.30 0.91 -3.18
CA ALA A 71 2.31 1.45 -2.27
C ALA A 71 2.97 2.46 -1.33
N HIS A 72 2.43 3.67 -1.30
CA HIS A 72 2.77 4.71 -0.35
C HIS A 72 1.61 4.93 0.60
N ILE A 73 1.88 4.80 1.88
CA ILE A 73 0.89 4.93 2.95
C ILE A 73 1.37 6.06 3.84
N VAL A 74 0.52 7.06 4.06
CA VAL A 74 0.80 8.16 4.98
C VAL A 74 -0.45 8.45 5.77
N GLY A 75 -0.35 8.40 7.10
CA GLY A 75 -1.50 8.66 7.95
C GLY A 75 -1.15 8.77 9.41
N SER A 76 -2.17 9.03 10.22
CA SER A 76 -2.07 9.01 11.67
C SER A 76 -3.17 8.14 12.26
N ALA A 77 -2.89 7.48 13.38
CA ALA A 77 -3.84 6.57 14.04
C ALA A 77 -5.16 7.25 14.47
N LYS A 78 -5.14 8.58 14.69
CA LYS A 78 -6.31 9.37 15.09
C LYS A 78 -6.98 10.14 13.94
N GLY A 79 -6.46 10.02 12.72
CA GLY A 79 -6.84 10.86 11.60
C GLY A 79 -7.22 10.07 10.35
N GLU A 80 -6.79 10.60 9.22
CA GLU A 80 -6.93 9.97 7.91
C GLU A 80 -5.65 9.25 7.54
N THR A 81 -5.81 8.09 6.91
CA THR A 81 -4.73 7.32 6.31
C THR A 81 -4.92 7.33 4.80
N LYS A 82 -3.96 7.92 4.12
CA LYS A 82 -3.95 8.06 2.66
C LYS A 82 -3.04 7.01 2.07
N VAL A 83 -3.50 6.38 1.01
CA VAL A 83 -2.75 5.40 0.24
C VAL A 83 -2.69 5.81 -1.21
N MET A 84 -1.51 5.67 -1.78
CA MET A 84 -1.27 5.82 -3.21
C MET A 84 -0.56 4.58 -3.72
N PHE A 85 -1.20 3.90 -4.67
CA PHE A 85 -0.61 2.82 -5.43
C PHE A 85 -0.15 3.35 -6.77
N ASP A 86 1.11 3.09 -7.10
CA ASP A 86 1.66 3.25 -8.44
C ASP A 86 1.87 1.85 -9.00
N ILE A 87 1.23 1.53 -10.13
CA ILE A 87 1.20 0.17 -10.69
C ILE A 87 1.64 0.23 -12.16
N ASP A 88 2.60 -0.61 -12.52
CA ASP A 88 2.96 -0.85 -13.92
C ASP A 88 2.08 -1.95 -14.51
N GLU A 89 1.07 -1.55 -15.29
CA GLU A 89 0.12 -2.46 -15.95
C GLU A 89 0.79 -3.43 -16.93
N LYS A 90 2.01 -3.14 -17.39
CA LYS A 90 2.77 -4.04 -18.26
C LYS A 90 3.30 -5.26 -17.51
N LEU A 91 3.51 -5.11 -16.21
CA LEU A 91 4.10 -6.11 -15.32
C LEU A 91 3.08 -6.71 -14.36
N PHE A 92 1.97 -6.01 -14.15
CA PHE A 92 0.90 -6.42 -13.26
C PHE A 92 -0.45 -6.32 -13.99
N PRO A 93 -1.00 -7.45 -14.46
CA PRO A 93 -2.20 -7.46 -15.31
C PRO A 93 -3.43 -6.95 -14.57
N GLN A 94 -4.37 -6.39 -15.32
CA GLN A 94 -5.56 -5.74 -14.79
C GLN A 94 -6.41 -6.66 -13.89
N GLU A 95 -6.49 -7.96 -14.18
CA GLU A 95 -7.20 -8.93 -13.34
C GLU A 95 -6.66 -8.98 -11.91
N LYS A 96 -5.32 -8.97 -11.75
CA LYS A 96 -4.67 -8.94 -10.43
C LYS A 96 -4.87 -7.60 -9.73
N ILE A 97 -4.95 -6.49 -10.50
CA ILE A 97 -5.26 -5.16 -9.95
C ILE A 97 -6.69 -5.12 -9.42
N SER A 98 -7.66 -5.61 -10.19
CA SER A 98 -9.05 -5.67 -9.75
C SER A 98 -9.21 -6.55 -8.51
N ALA A 99 -8.57 -7.73 -8.48
CA ALA A 99 -8.59 -8.58 -7.29
C ALA A 99 -8.01 -7.89 -6.04
N LEU A 100 -6.89 -7.17 -6.18
CA LEU A 100 -6.31 -6.38 -5.09
C LEU A 100 -7.25 -5.26 -4.62
N GLN A 101 -7.91 -4.57 -5.55
CA GLN A 101 -8.87 -3.52 -5.22
C GLN A 101 -10.12 -4.09 -4.51
N ASP A 102 -10.61 -5.24 -4.96
CA ASP A 102 -11.77 -5.91 -4.36
C ASP A 102 -11.45 -6.41 -2.95
N ASP A 103 -10.27 -7.02 -2.73
CA ASP A 103 -9.79 -7.43 -1.40
C ASP A 103 -9.70 -6.20 -0.46
N LEU A 104 -9.20 -5.05 -0.96
CA LEU A 104 -9.12 -3.81 -0.18
C LEU A 104 -10.51 -3.20 0.09
N ASP A 105 -11.43 -3.21 -0.87
CA ASP A 105 -12.79 -2.69 -0.69
C ASP A 105 -13.59 -3.57 0.28
N PHE A 106 -13.38 -4.88 0.25
CA PHE A 106 -14.00 -5.82 1.17
C PHE A 106 -13.62 -5.55 2.63
N ILE A 107 -12.35 -5.26 2.91
CA ILE A 107 -11.87 -5.00 4.27
C ILE A 107 -12.06 -3.53 4.68
N PHE A 108 -11.70 -2.60 3.80
CA PHE A 108 -11.61 -1.17 4.12
C PHE A 108 -12.66 -0.29 3.46
N GLY A 109 -13.52 -0.82 2.58
CA GLY A 109 -14.51 -0.02 1.85
C GLY A 109 -15.50 0.71 2.77
N SER A 110 -15.78 0.16 3.97
CA SER A 110 -16.59 0.84 5.00
C SER A 110 -15.90 2.04 5.66
N TYR A 111 -14.57 2.13 5.57
CA TYR A 111 -13.74 3.20 6.12
C TYR A 111 -13.26 4.19 5.05
N GLU A 112 -13.48 3.89 3.77
CA GLU A 112 -13.08 4.74 2.66
C GLU A 112 -13.90 6.03 2.64
N VAL A 113 -13.19 7.16 2.58
CA VAL A 113 -13.78 8.49 2.42
C VAL A 113 -13.87 8.78 0.93
N LYS A 114 -15.09 8.78 0.40
CA LYS A 114 -15.39 9.11 -1.01
C LYS A 114 -15.38 10.61 -1.27
#